data_AF-A0A183HAJ9-F1
#
_entry.id   AF-A0A183HAJ9-F1
#
_cell.length_a   1.000
_cell.length_b   1.000
_cell.length_c   1.000
_cell.angle_alpha   90.00
_cell.angle_beta   90.00
_cell.angle_gamma   90.00
#
_symmetry.space_group_name_H-M   'P 1'
#
loop_
_entity.id
_entity.type
_entity.pdbx_description
1 polymer ?
#
loop_
_entity_poly.entity_id
_entity_poly.type
_entity_poly.pdbx_seq_one_letter_code
_entity_poly.pdbx_strand_id
1 'polypeptide(L)'
;MRPVLPAMVICTSVDRSGCRWTREEPQPLILKRIIALSKASAALIEQHINNFVPLDLKGIFTTDVSAFSNAVIHIRGRHMVRRRVVRGNLINGPLPVLDYDPVREYVKRLRQCFSSVALFFYNKYMGNVIGVAWKPTALLPRDASISSCLHRLKELDKLAVNTKAILDDFMILGQGIVREVTRHLTIDGENTKN
;
A
#
# COMPACT_ATOMS: atom_id res chain seq x y z
N MET A 1 14.12 -1.10 -28.12
CA MET A 1 13.14 -1.33 -27.03
C MET A 1 11.76 -0.94 -27.54
N ARG A 2 10.74 -1.79 -27.40
CA ARG A 2 9.36 -1.41 -27.76
C ARG A 2 8.81 -0.45 -26.69
N PRO A 3 8.15 0.66 -27.06
CA PRO A 3 7.50 1.53 -26.09
C PRO A 3 6.39 0.74 -25.39
N VAL A 4 6.51 0.61 -24.06
CA VAL A 4 5.45 0.00 -23.24
C VAL A 4 4.34 1.02 -23.11
N LEU A 5 3.16 0.70 -23.62
CA LEU A 5 1.98 1.56 -23.49
C LEU A 5 1.57 1.66 -22.02
N PRO A 6 1.16 2.84 -21.53
CA PRO A 6 0.69 3.00 -20.17
C PRO A 6 -0.59 2.19 -19.95
N ALA A 7 -0.82 1.77 -18.70
CA ALA A 7 -1.99 0.96 -18.35
C ALA A 7 -3.32 1.72 -18.53
N MET A 8 -3.29 3.05 -18.44
CA MET A 8 -4.42 3.96 -18.63
C MET A 8 -3.98 5.09 -19.57
N VAL A 9 -4.90 5.57 -20.41
CA VAL A 9 -4.68 6.74 -21.27
C VAL A 9 -5.84 7.72 -21.05
N ILE A 10 -5.52 9.00 -20.81
CA ILE A 10 -6.51 10.08 -20.63
C ILE A 10 -6.26 11.15 -21.69
N CYS A 11 -6.96 11.06 -22.81
CA CYS A 11 -6.84 12.04 -23.89
C CYS A 11 -7.67 13.28 -23.60
N THR A 12 -7.06 14.46 -23.78
CA THR A 12 -7.74 15.75 -23.70
C THR A 12 -7.36 16.61 -24.91
N SER A 13 -8.05 17.74 -25.12
CA SER A 13 -7.68 18.67 -26.21
C SER A 13 -6.25 19.19 -26.09
N VAL A 14 -5.74 19.30 -24.86
CA VAL A 14 -4.38 19.77 -24.53
C VAL A 14 -3.35 18.63 -24.53
N ASP A 15 -3.78 17.38 -24.27
CA ASP A 15 -2.93 16.19 -24.33
C ASP A 15 -3.54 15.12 -25.23
N ARG A 16 -3.19 15.19 -26.53
CA ARG A 16 -3.62 14.20 -27.53
C ARG A 16 -2.92 12.85 -27.39
N SER A 17 -1.75 12.81 -26.76
CA SER A 17 -1.04 11.55 -26.49
C SER A 17 -1.72 10.75 -25.37
N GLY A 18 -2.42 11.46 -24.48
CA GLY A 18 -3.14 10.95 -23.33
C GLY A 18 -2.26 10.28 -22.28
N CYS A 19 -0.94 10.44 -22.38
CA CYS A 19 0.03 9.80 -21.50
C CYS A 19 0.61 10.77 -20.46
N ARG A 20 0.29 12.08 -20.51
CA ARG A 20 0.97 13.08 -19.67
C ARG A 20 0.82 12.82 -18.18
N TRP A 21 -0.32 12.27 -17.77
CA TRP A 21 -0.63 11.96 -16.36
C TRP A 21 -0.53 10.48 -16.01
N THR A 22 -0.47 9.59 -17.00
CA THR A 22 -0.61 8.14 -16.80
C THR A 22 0.58 7.31 -17.27
N ARG A 23 1.67 7.96 -17.68
CA ARG A 23 2.87 7.31 -18.23
C ARG A 23 3.50 6.28 -17.27
N GLU A 24 3.72 6.69 -16.02
CA GLU A 24 4.44 5.87 -15.02
C GLU A 24 3.49 5.18 -14.03
N GLU A 25 2.45 5.89 -13.59
CA GLU A 25 1.41 5.38 -12.70
C GLU A 25 0.03 5.70 -13.28
N PRO A 26 -1.01 4.87 -13.03
CA PRO A 26 -1.02 3.71 -12.14
C PRO A 26 -0.41 2.44 -12.76
N GLN A 27 0.19 1.61 -11.90
CA GLN A 27 0.61 0.27 -12.31
C GLN A 27 -0.62 -0.60 -12.69
N PRO A 28 -0.49 -1.56 -13.63
CA PRO A 28 -1.62 -2.38 -14.08
C PRO A 28 -2.41 -3.06 -12.94
N LEU A 29 -1.73 -3.53 -11.90
CA LEU A 29 -2.37 -4.14 -10.73
C LEU A 29 -3.20 -3.13 -9.93
N ILE A 30 -2.68 -1.92 -9.73
CA ILE A 30 -3.39 -0.84 -9.05
C ILE A 30 -4.60 -0.42 -9.87
N LEU A 31 -4.46 -0.33 -11.19
CA LEU A 31 -5.57 0.00 -12.08
C LEU A 31 -6.69 -1.05 -12.04
N LYS A 32 -6.34 -2.35 -12.11
CA LYS A 32 -7.32 -3.43 -11.96
C LYS A 32 -8.09 -3.32 -10.64
N ARG A 33 -7.39 -2.96 -9.55
CA ARG A 33 -8.02 -2.75 -8.24
C ARG A 33 -8.95 -1.54 -8.24
N ILE A 34 -8.56 -0.42 -8.86
CA ILE A 34 -9.43 0.76 -9.01
C ILE A 34 -10.71 0.38 -9.74
N ILE A 35 -10.60 -0.38 -10.85
CA ILE A 35 -11.77 -0.83 -11.62
C ILE A 35 -12.67 -1.74 -10.77
N ALA A 36 -12.09 -2.71 -10.05
CA ALA A 36 -12.84 -3.63 -9.20
C ALA A 36 -13.60 -2.91 -8.08
N LEU A 37 -12.93 -1.99 -7.37
CA LEU A 37 -13.56 -1.16 -6.35
C LEU A 37 -14.67 -0.29 -6.93
N SER A 38 -14.43 0.33 -8.10
CA SER A 38 -15.42 1.19 -8.76
C SER A 38 -16.68 0.41 -9.13
N LYS A 39 -16.54 -0.83 -9.65
CA LYS A 39 -17.67 -1.71 -9.96
C LYS A 39 -18.45 -2.11 -8.71
N ALA A 40 -17.73 -2.48 -7.63
CA ALA A 40 -18.36 -2.84 -6.36
C ALA A 40 -19.12 -1.65 -5.75
N SER A 41 -18.52 -0.46 -5.76
CA SER A 41 -19.18 0.77 -5.28
C SER A 41 -20.40 1.13 -6.11
N ALA A 42 -20.33 1.01 -7.45
CA ALA A 42 -21.47 1.27 -8.32
C ALA A 42 -22.65 0.31 -8.04
N ALA A 43 -22.37 -0.99 -7.94
CA ALA A 43 -23.39 -2.00 -7.63
C ALA A 43 -24.04 -1.75 -6.25
N LEU A 44 -23.24 -1.37 -5.24
CA LEU A 44 -23.77 -0.99 -3.94
C LEU A 44 -24.67 0.24 -4.02
N ILE A 45 -24.25 1.29 -4.72
CA ILE A 45 -25.04 2.52 -4.89
C ILE A 45 -26.38 2.20 -5.60
N GLU A 46 -26.33 1.44 -6.69
CA GLU A 46 -27.53 1.00 -7.43
C GLU A 46 -28.49 0.20 -6.55
N GLN A 47 -27.98 -0.73 -5.75
CA GLN A 47 -28.79 -1.52 -4.82
C GLN A 47 -29.47 -0.64 -3.76
N HIS A 48 -28.78 0.37 -3.22
CA HIS A 48 -29.36 1.28 -2.23
C HIS A 48 -30.45 2.17 -2.85
N ILE A 49 -30.22 2.66 -4.07
CA ILE A 49 -31.20 3.45 -4.83
C ILE A 49 -32.46 2.61 -5.08
N ASN A 50 -32.31 1.38 -5.58
CA ASN A 50 -33.44 0.51 -5.94
C ASN A 50 -34.23 0.02 -4.71
N ASN A 51 -33.58 -0.18 -3.57
CA ASN A 51 -34.23 -0.67 -2.35
C ASN A 51 -34.69 0.46 -1.42
N PHE A 52 -34.54 1.74 -1.80
CA PHE A 52 -34.84 2.91 -0.97
C PHE A 52 -34.17 2.87 0.42
N VAL A 53 -32.99 2.25 0.50
CA VAL A 53 -32.20 2.17 1.75
C VAL A 53 -31.25 3.37 1.83
N PRO A 54 -31.08 4.00 3.00
CA PRO A 54 -30.10 5.07 3.18
C PRO A 54 -28.69 4.61 2.77
N LEU A 55 -28.03 5.40 1.93
CA LEU A 55 -26.71 5.07 1.41
C LEU A 55 -25.67 5.02 2.54
N ASP A 56 -25.02 3.87 2.72
CA ASP A 56 -23.87 3.76 3.62
C ASP A 56 -22.61 4.36 2.96
N LEU A 57 -22.53 5.70 3.00
CA LEU A 57 -21.36 6.44 2.54
C LEU A 57 -20.10 6.05 3.30
N LYS A 58 -20.23 5.73 4.59
CA LYS A 58 -19.06 5.40 5.41
C LYS A 58 -18.46 4.09 4.92
N GLY A 59 -19.27 3.06 4.69
CA GLY A 59 -18.86 1.78 4.12
C GLY A 59 -18.11 1.93 2.79
N ILE A 60 -18.63 2.77 1.88
CA ILE A 60 -18.02 3.02 0.56
C ILE A 60 -16.62 3.66 0.67
N PHE A 61 -16.43 4.57 1.63
CA PHE A 61 -15.16 5.28 1.82
C PHE A 61 -14.24 4.64 2.87
N THR A 62 -14.69 3.60 3.57
CA THR A 62 -13.83 2.80 4.45
C THR A 62 -13.09 1.75 3.64
N THR A 63 -11.76 1.82 3.66
CA THR A 63 -10.93 0.78 3.05
C THR A 63 -10.58 -0.26 4.11
N ASP A 64 -11.04 -1.49 3.93
CA ASP A 64 -10.46 -2.61 4.65
C ASP A 64 -9.13 -2.99 3.98
N VAL A 65 -8.03 -2.60 4.64
CA VAL A 65 -6.69 -2.90 4.16
C VAL A 65 -6.31 -4.35 4.52
N SER A 66 -6.96 -4.95 5.53
CA SER A 66 -6.60 -6.26 6.08
C SER A 66 -6.85 -7.40 5.11
N ALA A 67 -7.95 -7.35 4.34
CA ALA A 67 -8.36 -8.38 3.38
C ALA A 67 -7.34 -8.68 2.27
N PHE A 68 -6.38 -7.78 2.03
CA PHE A 68 -5.40 -7.93 0.94
C PHE A 68 -3.95 -7.83 1.41
N SER A 69 -3.73 -7.68 2.71
CA SER A 69 -2.40 -7.50 3.28
C SER A 69 -1.95 -8.75 3.99
N ASN A 70 -0.81 -9.31 3.59
CA ASN A 70 -0.16 -10.41 4.31
C ASN A 70 0.50 -9.93 5.61
N ALA A 71 0.79 -8.64 5.72
CA ALA A 71 1.29 -8.03 6.95
C ALA A 71 0.75 -6.61 7.10
N VAL A 72 0.70 -6.14 8.35
CA VAL A 72 0.12 -4.86 8.73
C VAL A 72 1.11 -4.14 9.64
N ILE A 73 1.52 -2.95 9.25
CA ILE A 73 2.38 -2.08 10.06
C ILE A 73 1.48 -1.09 10.79
N HIS A 74 1.48 -1.15 12.11
CA HIS A 74 0.72 -0.23 12.96
C HIS A 74 1.59 0.96 13.32
N ILE A 75 1.10 2.16 13.02
CA ILE A 75 1.77 3.43 13.32
C ILE A 75 1.28 3.97 14.66
N ARG A 76 2.18 4.57 15.43
CA ARG A 76 1.83 5.31 16.66
C ARG A 76 1.05 6.57 16.29
N GLY A 77 -0.16 6.70 16.84
CA GLY A 77 -1.08 7.79 16.50
C GLY A 77 -0.52 9.21 16.67
N ARG A 78 0.46 9.42 17.55
CA ARG A 78 1.11 10.73 17.78
C ARG A 78 1.91 11.25 16.59
N HIS A 79 2.35 10.37 15.68
CA HIS A 79 3.11 10.74 14.48
C HIS A 79 2.21 10.87 13.25
N MET A 80 0.92 10.57 13.37
CA MET A 80 -0.03 10.81 12.31
C MET A 80 -0.30 12.31 12.18
N VAL A 81 -0.02 12.86 10.99
CA VAL A 81 -0.45 14.20 10.64
C VAL A 81 -1.96 14.18 10.38
N ARG A 82 -2.75 14.18 11.47
CA ARG A 82 -4.17 14.46 11.38
C ARG A 82 -4.27 15.95 11.07
N ARG A 83 -4.67 16.30 9.84
CA ARG A 83 -5.06 17.66 9.49
C ARG A 83 -6.34 18.05 10.25
N ARG A 84 -6.25 18.19 11.57
CA ARG A 84 -7.18 19.05 12.30
C ARG A 84 -6.66 20.46 12.13
N VAL A 85 -7.51 21.33 11.64
CA VAL A 85 -7.28 22.76 11.77
C VAL A 85 -7.23 23.05 13.25
N VAL A 86 -6.02 23.24 13.78
CA VAL A 86 -5.84 23.69 15.16
C VAL A 86 -6.19 25.18 15.15
N ARG A 87 -7.39 25.52 15.60
CA ARG A 87 -7.72 26.90 15.95
C ARG A 87 -7.16 27.14 17.35
N GLY A 88 -6.02 27.82 17.46
CA GLY A 88 -5.36 28.06 18.73
C GLY A 88 -4.33 29.18 18.63
N ASN A 89 -4.07 29.84 19.76
CA ASN A 89 -3.09 30.90 19.89
C ASN A 89 -1.66 30.37 19.64
N LEU A 90 -0.76 31.28 19.25
CA LEU A 90 0.67 31.02 19.04
C LEU A 90 1.25 30.19 20.19
N ILE A 91 1.85 29.06 19.83
CA ILE A 91 2.41 28.11 20.78
C ILE A 91 3.72 28.72 21.31
N ASN A 92 3.84 28.92 22.63
CA ASN A 92 5.13 29.21 23.26
C ASN A 92 5.96 27.92 23.25
N GLY A 93 6.87 27.80 22.29
CA GLY A 93 7.71 26.62 22.08
C GLY A 93 8.47 26.70 20.74
N PRO A 94 9.31 25.70 20.42
CA PRO A 94 9.98 25.66 19.12
C PRO A 94 8.95 25.64 18.00
N LEU A 95 9.21 26.44 16.95
CA LEU A 95 8.35 26.55 15.77
C LEU A 95 8.06 25.16 15.18
N PRO A 96 6.79 24.83 14.87
CA PRO A 96 6.47 23.57 14.23
C PRO A 96 7.12 23.52 12.85
N VAL A 97 7.76 22.39 12.54
CA VAL A 97 8.31 22.16 11.19
C VAL A 97 7.14 22.06 10.22
N LEU A 98 7.03 23.05 9.33
CA LEU A 98 6.00 23.08 8.30
C LEU A 98 6.17 21.89 7.35
N ASP A 99 5.05 21.32 6.90
CA ASP A 99 4.98 20.18 5.97
C ASP A 99 5.73 18.90 6.40
N TYR A 100 6.06 18.76 7.68
CA TYR A 100 6.63 17.53 8.21
C TYR A 100 5.57 16.42 8.34
N ASP A 101 5.65 15.42 7.46
CA ASP A 101 4.85 14.19 7.53
C ASP A 101 5.77 12.96 7.65
N PRO A 102 6.04 12.50 8.88
CA PRO A 102 6.95 11.37 9.11
C PRO A 102 6.41 10.07 8.52
N VAL A 103 5.10 9.89 8.45
CA VAL A 103 4.48 8.68 7.90
C VAL A 103 4.66 8.64 6.39
N ARG A 104 4.48 9.78 5.72
CA ARG A 104 4.73 9.88 4.27
C ARG A 104 6.18 9.57 3.93
N GLU A 105 7.14 10.15 4.66
CA GLU A 105 8.56 9.89 4.39
C GLU A 105 8.95 8.45 4.73
N TYR A 106 8.39 7.88 5.80
CA TYR A 106 8.55 6.47 6.13
C TYR A 106 8.06 5.55 5.01
N VAL A 107 6.84 5.76 4.49
CA VAL A 107 6.31 4.95 3.37
C VAL A 107 7.13 5.13 2.09
N LYS A 108 7.64 6.33 1.83
CA LYS A 108 8.52 6.58 0.70
C LYS A 108 9.80 5.74 0.81
N ARG A 109 10.45 5.71 1.98
CA ARG A 109 11.63 4.87 2.22
C ARG A 109 11.30 3.39 2.11
N LEU A 110 10.17 2.93 2.66
CA LEU A 110 9.71 1.55 2.48
C LEU A 110 9.59 1.16 1.00
N ARG A 111 9.00 2.03 0.17
CA ARG A 111 8.88 1.80 -1.27
C ARG A 111 10.24 1.79 -1.97
N GLN A 112 11.18 2.66 -1.56
CA GLN A 112 12.53 2.68 -2.13
C GLN A 112 13.29 1.38 -1.84
N CYS A 113 13.24 0.88 -0.61
CA CYS A 113 13.97 -0.33 -0.21
C CYS A 113 13.28 -1.63 -0.68
N PHE A 114 11.95 -1.71 -0.56
CA PHE A 114 11.23 -2.99 -0.65
C PHE A 114 10.22 -3.09 -1.81
N SER A 115 10.20 -2.11 -2.74
CA SER A 115 9.28 -2.18 -3.90
C SER A 115 9.50 -3.41 -4.78
N SER A 116 10.67 -4.05 -4.76
CA SER A 116 10.92 -5.28 -5.51
C SER A 116 10.16 -6.49 -4.94
N VAL A 117 9.89 -6.50 -3.63
CA VAL A 117 9.31 -7.64 -2.90
C VAL A 117 7.89 -7.41 -2.42
N ALA A 118 7.51 -6.16 -2.11
CA ALA A 118 6.25 -5.83 -1.46
C ALA A 118 5.58 -4.58 -2.05
N LEU A 119 4.28 -4.48 -1.82
CA LEU A 119 3.44 -3.31 -2.08
C LEU A 119 2.93 -2.74 -0.76
N PHE A 120 2.88 -1.41 -0.66
CA PHE A 120 2.50 -0.70 0.56
C PHE A 120 1.26 0.16 0.32
N PHE A 121 0.19 -0.17 1.04
CA PHE A 121 -1.10 0.51 0.99
C PHE A 121 -1.35 1.22 2.32
N TYR A 122 -1.58 2.53 2.27
CA TYR A 122 -1.92 3.28 3.46
C TYR A 122 -2.85 4.42 3.08
N ASN A 123 -3.65 4.86 4.03
CA ASN A 123 -4.49 6.02 3.86
C ASN A 123 -3.74 7.24 4.42
N LYS A 124 -3.43 8.19 3.54
CA LYS A 124 -2.69 9.41 3.85
C LYS A 124 -3.43 10.33 4.82
N TYR A 125 -4.76 10.29 4.80
CA TYR A 125 -5.59 11.24 5.54
C TYR A 125 -6.13 10.64 6.84
N MET A 126 -6.42 9.34 6.86
CA MET A 126 -7.07 8.66 7.97
C MET A 126 -6.46 7.28 8.21
N GLY A 127 -6.51 6.80 9.46
CA GLY A 127 -6.07 5.44 9.81
C GLY A 127 -4.57 5.33 10.10
N ASN A 128 -4.23 4.61 11.16
CA ASN A 128 -2.87 4.44 11.66
C ASN A 128 -2.21 3.15 11.19
N VAL A 129 -2.58 2.68 10.00
CA VAL A 129 -2.22 1.35 9.51
C VAL A 129 -1.68 1.46 8.08
N ILE A 130 -0.58 0.76 7.83
CA ILE A 130 -0.04 0.52 6.50
C ILE A 130 -0.14 -0.98 6.23
N GLY A 131 -0.93 -1.37 5.23
CA GLY A 131 -0.98 -2.74 4.75
C GLY A 131 0.16 -3.06 3.80
N VAL A 132 0.70 -4.26 3.93
CA VAL A 132 1.78 -4.82 3.12
C VAL A 132 1.27 -6.03 2.38
N ALA A 133 1.38 -6.04 1.05
CA ALA A 133 1.10 -7.20 0.22
C ALA A 133 2.38 -7.68 -0.46
N TRP A 134 2.71 -8.97 -0.33
CA TRP A 134 3.86 -9.54 -1.01
C TRP A 134 3.58 -9.69 -2.49
N LYS A 135 4.58 -9.40 -3.33
CA LYS A 135 4.48 -9.69 -4.76
C LYS A 135 4.60 -11.21 -4.95
N PRO A 136 3.65 -11.88 -5.62
CA PRO A 136 3.71 -13.34 -5.81
C PRO A 136 5.01 -13.78 -6.51
N THR A 137 5.47 -12.99 -7.49
CA THR A 137 6.73 -13.22 -8.22
C THR A 137 8.00 -13.03 -7.39
N ALA A 138 7.89 -12.36 -6.23
CA ALA A 138 8.99 -12.21 -5.31
C ALA A 138 9.09 -13.43 -4.39
N LEU A 139 7.97 -14.03 -3.97
CA LEU A 139 7.96 -15.20 -3.09
C LEU A 139 8.52 -16.47 -3.75
N LEU A 140 8.50 -16.56 -5.08
CA LEU A 140 9.10 -17.68 -5.80
C LEU A 140 10.62 -17.77 -5.54
N PRO A 141 11.14 -18.98 -5.24
CA PRO A 141 12.58 -19.22 -5.15
C PRO A 141 13.28 -18.87 -6.46
N ARG A 142 14.46 -18.26 -6.39
CA ARG A 142 15.27 -17.87 -7.55
C ARG A 142 16.68 -18.41 -7.44
N ASP A 143 17.34 -18.57 -8.57
CA ASP A 143 18.75 -18.95 -8.58
C ASP A 143 19.62 -17.82 -8.00
N ALA A 144 20.76 -18.22 -7.44
CA ALA A 144 21.70 -17.30 -6.82
C ALA A 144 22.34 -16.40 -7.87
N SER A 145 21.97 -15.12 -7.86
CA SER A 145 22.58 -14.08 -8.66
C SER A 145 22.78 -12.83 -7.81
N ILE A 146 23.83 -12.07 -8.11
CA ILE A 146 24.15 -10.81 -7.40
C ILE A 146 22.97 -9.84 -7.50
N SER A 147 22.26 -9.81 -8.63
CA SER A 147 21.09 -8.95 -8.81
C SER A 147 19.82 -9.45 -8.10
N SER A 148 19.78 -10.73 -7.69
CA SER A 148 18.60 -11.37 -7.08
C SER A 148 18.73 -11.59 -5.57
N CYS A 149 19.88 -11.28 -4.95
CA CYS A 149 20.14 -11.61 -3.54
C CYS A 149 19.47 -10.70 -2.50
N LEU A 150 19.03 -9.50 -2.90
CA LEU A 150 18.43 -8.54 -1.97
C LEU A 150 17.19 -9.11 -1.27
N HIS A 151 17.19 -9.02 0.07
CA HIS A 151 16.13 -9.52 0.97
C HIS A 151 15.89 -11.04 0.90
N ARG A 152 16.85 -11.81 0.37
CA ARG A 152 16.75 -13.26 0.25
C ARG A 152 17.80 -13.98 1.10
N LEU A 153 17.46 -15.19 1.52
CA LEU A 153 18.37 -16.14 2.14
C LEU A 153 18.53 -17.37 1.24
N LYS A 154 19.69 -18.01 1.33
CA LYS A 154 19.93 -19.30 0.67
C LYS A 154 19.20 -20.39 1.46
N GLU A 155 18.29 -21.07 0.77
CA GLU A 155 17.56 -22.23 1.27
C GLU A 155 17.84 -23.40 0.32
N LEU A 156 18.53 -24.42 0.84
CA LEU A 156 19.19 -25.47 0.06
C LEU A 156 20.12 -24.89 -1.03
N ASP A 157 19.60 -24.73 -2.24
CA ASP A 157 20.34 -24.29 -3.43
C ASP A 157 19.70 -23.07 -4.14
N LYS A 158 18.56 -22.58 -3.63
CA LYS A 158 17.86 -21.42 -4.20
C LYS A 158 17.73 -20.31 -3.17
N LEU A 159 17.53 -19.09 -3.65
CA LEU A 159 17.30 -17.91 -2.85
C LEU A 159 15.80 -17.70 -2.61
N ALA A 160 15.38 -17.86 -1.36
CA ALA A 160 14.02 -17.61 -0.89
C ALA A 160 13.94 -16.25 -0.17
N VAL A 161 12.80 -15.56 -0.26
CA VAL A 161 12.61 -14.26 0.40
C VAL A 161 12.53 -14.45 1.91
N ASN A 162 13.39 -13.74 2.66
CA ASN A 162 13.35 -13.76 4.10
C ASN A 162 12.30 -12.79 4.63
N THR A 163 11.05 -13.25 4.62
CA THR A 163 9.92 -12.44 5.12
C THR A 163 10.10 -12.03 6.58
N LYS A 164 10.76 -12.83 7.42
CA LYS A 164 10.95 -12.51 8.84
C LYS A 164 11.87 -11.29 9.00
N ALA A 165 13.06 -11.33 8.39
CA ALA A 165 14.00 -10.19 8.46
C ALA A 165 13.41 -8.92 7.85
N ILE A 166 12.64 -9.02 6.76
CA ILE A 166 12.00 -7.84 6.17
C ILE A 166 10.99 -7.19 7.14
N LEU A 167 10.24 -7.99 7.91
CA LEU A 167 9.31 -7.45 8.91
C LEU A 167 10.07 -6.76 10.05
N ASP A 168 11.22 -7.30 10.46
CA ASP A 168 12.12 -6.65 11.43
C ASP A 168 12.70 -5.35 10.87
N ASP A 169 13.10 -5.33 9.59
CA ASP A 169 13.59 -4.14 8.91
C ASP A 169 12.53 -3.04 8.85
N PHE A 170 11.24 -3.39 8.72
CA PHE A 170 10.15 -2.41 8.82
C PHE A 170 10.12 -1.76 10.22
N MET A 171 10.32 -2.54 11.28
CA MET A 171 10.40 -2.02 12.65
C MET A 171 11.63 -1.11 12.82
N ILE A 172 12.79 -1.50 12.30
CA ILE A 172 14.05 -0.76 12.40
C ILE A 172 13.96 0.57 11.62
N LEU A 173 13.54 0.52 10.36
CA LEU A 173 13.43 1.70 9.50
C LEU A 173 12.37 2.69 10.01
N GLY A 174 11.37 2.19 10.74
CA GLY A 174 10.29 2.95 11.34
C GLY A 174 10.50 3.27 12.82
N GLN A 175 11.72 3.15 13.35
CA GLN A 175 11.99 3.32 14.78
C GLN A 175 11.39 4.64 15.31
N GLY A 176 10.63 4.53 16.40
CA GLY A 176 9.93 5.67 17.03
C GLY A 176 8.56 5.99 16.44
N ILE A 177 8.32 5.69 15.16
CA ILE A 177 7.06 5.91 14.44
C ILE A 177 6.17 4.66 14.47
N VAL A 178 6.75 3.50 14.21
CA VAL A 178 6.06 2.20 14.18
C VAL A 178 5.82 1.71 15.61
N ARG A 179 4.61 1.20 15.84
CA ARG A 179 4.20 0.56 17.10
C ARG A 179 4.52 -0.92 17.08
N GLU A 180 4.06 -1.61 16.04
CA GLU A 180 4.13 -3.06 15.89
C GLU A 180 3.92 -3.42 14.41
N VAL A 181 4.38 -4.61 14.03
CA VAL A 181 4.14 -5.20 12.71
C VAL A 181 3.51 -6.57 12.91
N THR A 182 2.29 -6.75 12.39
CA THR A 182 1.49 -7.95 12.55
C THR A 182 1.42 -8.71 11.23
N ARG A 183 1.76 -10.01 11.25
CA ARG A 183 1.60 -10.87 10.07
C ARG A 183 0.20 -11.48 10.07
N HIS A 184 -0.50 -11.39 8.95
CA HIS A 184 -1.71 -12.15 8.70
C HIS A 184 -1.31 -13.44 7.98
N LEU A 185 -1.56 -14.58 8.62
CA LEU A 185 -1.48 -15.87 7.94
C LEU A 185 -2.67 -15.91 6.99
N THR A 186 -2.42 -15.85 5.68
CA THR A 186 -3.41 -16.32 4.73
C THR A 186 -3.55 -17.81 4.99
N ILE A 187 -4.74 -18.23 5.44
CA ILE A 187 -5.13 -19.63 5.47
C ILE A 187 -5.20 -20.04 3.99
N ASP A 188 -4.06 -20.44 3.44
CA ASP A 188 -4.03 -21.15 2.16
C ASP A 188 -4.75 -22.47 2.41
N GLY A 189 -5.82 -22.70 1.65
CA GLY A 189 -6.75 -23.80 1.87
C GLY A 189 -6.05 -25.16 2.05
N GLU A 190 -6.27 -25.76 3.21
CA GLU A 190 -6.35 -27.21 3.31
C GLU A 190 -7.44 -27.68 2.35
N ASN A 191 -7.04 -28.24 1.21
CA ASN A 191 -7.77 -29.35 0.64
C ASN A 191 -6.81 -30.52 0.51
N THR A 192 -6.88 -31.29 1.59
CA THR A 192 -6.49 -32.67 1.80
C THR A 192 -6.48 -33.49 0.50
N LYS A 193 -5.33 -34.12 0.24
CA LYS A 193 -5.27 -35.36 -0.53
C LYS A 193 -6.16 -36.39 0.19
N ASN A 194 -7.11 -36.97 -0.54
CA ASN A 194 -7.57 -38.34 -0.40
C ASN A 194 -7.85 -38.86 -1.80
#